data_AF-A0A925VZN8-F1
#
_entry.id   AF-A0A925VZN8-F1
#
_cell.length_a   1.000
_cell.length_b   1.000
_cell.length_c   1.000
_cell.angle_alpha   90.00
_cell.angle_beta   90.00
_cell.angle_gamma   90.00
#
_symmetry.space_group_name_H-M   'P 1'
#
loop_
_entity.id
_entity.type
_entity.pdbx_description
1 polymer ?
#
loop_
_entity_poly.entity_id
_entity_poly.type
_entity_poly.pdbx_seq_one_letter_code
_entity_poly.pdbx_strand_id
1 'polypeptide(L)'
;MHTYDTQLPHWSAKQITHDKIELEGLRARLEDGLSVASDDYHALATNAEALDTVLAVANIRMRLLELSSTHLHSRNPALWTGEAIFGIVSLMIRDFAPPSVRLAAIMARLAEVPQFLQNMRERVVQPVPERWRDRAVRECRAAVELFGNGLTGWIAEHIPAAPAEYEANNATVAEHACAAFGEAELWLGTVAVADERSYAIGEESFREIIQCGHFCDVAPGTLLERAETELERERERLTQLLDGRDWPTAQAEIAADRPTVGDYYQSFERRWREIHDAVVAHDAVTWPAWPIRYVPIPGWARASAPHLYWLFYRSPAPFDEYHTYDYVVTPVDDTLPVDEQQKRLSSWNHSTITLNHVVHHGGVGHHVQNWNAIHRSLSRVGTIAAVDCASRIGM
;
A
#
# COMPACT_ATOMS: atom_id res chain seq x y z
N MET A 1 14.27 -5.52 -7.65
CA MET A 1 14.67 -6.83 -7.04
C MET A 1 13.61 -7.84 -7.45
N HIS A 2 13.95 -8.82 -8.30
CA HIS A 2 12.95 -9.59 -9.07
C HIS A 2 13.19 -11.11 -9.04
N THR A 3 13.90 -11.59 -8.01
CA THR A 3 14.33 -13.00 -7.88
C THR A 3 13.16 -13.97 -7.69
N TYR A 4 12.07 -13.52 -7.06
CA TYR A 4 10.94 -14.36 -6.66
C TYR A 4 9.63 -13.93 -7.32
N ASP A 5 9.71 -13.26 -8.48
CA ASP A 5 8.55 -12.73 -9.20
C ASP A 5 7.54 -13.81 -9.63
N THR A 6 8.01 -15.05 -9.77
CA THR A 6 7.19 -16.19 -10.17
C THR A 6 6.53 -16.91 -9.00
N GLN A 7 6.74 -16.46 -7.76
CA GLN A 7 6.34 -17.17 -6.55
C GLN A 7 5.44 -16.30 -5.65
N LEU A 8 4.47 -16.93 -5.00
CA LEU A 8 3.75 -16.45 -3.82
C LEU A 8 4.49 -16.93 -2.56
N PRO A 9 4.32 -16.24 -1.43
CA PRO A 9 4.97 -16.67 -0.20
C PRO A 9 4.40 -18.01 0.30
N HIS A 10 5.26 -18.82 0.91
CA HIS A 10 4.88 -20.10 1.47
C HIS A 10 4.47 -19.96 2.94
N TRP A 11 3.18 -19.85 3.25
CA TRP A 11 2.69 -19.66 4.63
C TRP A 11 2.18 -20.94 5.31
N SER A 12 2.80 -22.08 5.01
CA SER A 12 2.53 -23.33 5.74
C SER A 12 2.97 -23.23 7.20
N ALA A 13 2.38 -24.02 8.09
CA ALA A 13 2.80 -24.05 9.50
C ALA A 13 4.31 -24.38 9.64
N LYS A 14 4.81 -25.33 8.84
CA LYS A 14 6.22 -25.71 8.81
C LYS A 14 7.11 -24.54 8.37
N GLN A 15 6.71 -23.81 7.33
CA GLN A 15 7.49 -22.68 6.83
C GLN A 15 7.51 -21.53 7.85
N ILE A 16 6.37 -21.21 8.47
CA ILE A 16 6.32 -20.19 9.53
C ILE A 16 7.26 -20.55 10.69
N THR A 17 7.31 -21.83 11.11
CA THR A 17 8.26 -22.26 12.14
C THR A 17 9.71 -22.11 11.68
N HIS A 18 10.02 -22.46 10.44
CA HIS A 18 11.35 -22.27 9.87
C HIS A 18 11.74 -20.78 9.84
N ASP A 19 10.87 -19.92 9.32
CA ASP A 19 11.09 -18.47 9.22
C ASP A 19 11.35 -17.85 10.59
N LYS A 20 10.63 -18.28 11.63
CA LYS A 20 10.89 -17.80 13.00
C LYS A 20 12.29 -18.15 13.50
N ILE A 21 12.72 -19.41 13.31
CA ILE A 21 14.05 -19.86 13.74
C ILE A 21 15.14 -19.07 12.99
N GLU A 22 14.97 -18.86 11.69
CA GLU A 22 15.89 -18.06 10.89
C GLU A 22 15.95 -16.61 11.36
N LEU A 23 14.79 -15.98 11.60
CA LEU A 23 14.68 -14.61 12.09
C LEU A 23 15.27 -14.44 13.49
N GLU A 24 15.02 -15.39 14.41
CA GLU A 24 15.61 -15.39 15.75
C GLU A 24 17.14 -15.48 15.69
N GLY A 25 17.68 -16.37 14.85
CA GLY A 25 19.12 -16.51 14.64
C GLY A 25 19.75 -15.27 14.01
N LEU A 26 19.07 -14.65 13.04
CA LEU A 26 19.52 -13.40 12.42
C LEU A 26 19.50 -12.24 13.43
N ARG A 27 18.42 -12.12 14.21
CA ARG A 27 18.31 -11.09 15.26
C ARG A 27 19.46 -11.21 16.26
N ALA A 28 19.71 -12.41 16.80
CA ALA A 28 20.77 -12.61 17.78
C ALA A 28 22.16 -12.21 17.25
N ARG A 29 22.44 -12.50 15.98
CA ARG A 29 23.70 -12.08 15.32
C ARG A 29 23.82 -10.57 15.14
N LEU A 30 22.71 -9.90 14.83
CA LEU A 30 22.68 -8.44 14.65
C LEU A 30 22.79 -7.71 16.00
N GLU A 31 22.11 -8.23 17.04
CA GLU A 31 22.16 -7.68 18.40
C GLU A 31 23.55 -7.82 19.05
N ASP A 32 24.30 -8.89 18.76
CA ASP A 32 25.69 -9.05 19.23
C ASP A 32 26.65 -8.00 18.63
N GLY A 33 26.34 -7.50 17.43
CA GLY A 33 27.11 -6.45 16.74
C GLY A 33 26.64 -5.02 17.04
N LEU A 34 25.60 -4.85 17.84
CA LEU A 34 24.95 -3.55 18.07
C LEU A 34 25.80 -2.70 19.02
N SER A 35 26.37 -1.61 18.48
CA SER A 35 27.31 -0.73 19.19
C SER A 35 26.76 0.67 19.51
N VAL A 36 25.58 1.00 18.98
CA VAL A 36 24.93 2.32 19.12
C VAL A 36 23.50 2.11 19.62
N ALA A 37 23.06 2.93 20.58
CA ALA A 37 21.69 2.88 21.08
C ALA A 37 20.69 3.31 19.99
N SER A 38 19.50 2.72 19.99
CA SER A 38 18.48 2.98 18.96
C SER A 38 17.87 4.39 19.02
N ASP A 39 18.05 5.11 20.13
CA ASP A 39 17.56 6.47 20.37
C ASP A 39 18.63 7.56 20.14
N ASP A 40 19.89 7.18 19.85
CA ASP A 40 20.96 8.12 19.51
C ASP A 40 20.96 8.44 18.00
N TYR A 41 19.97 9.24 17.58
CA TYR A 41 19.81 9.61 16.16
C TYR A 41 21.03 10.34 15.57
N HIS A 42 21.80 11.06 16.39
CA HIS A 42 23.01 11.75 15.92
C HIS A 42 24.13 10.75 15.58
N ALA A 43 24.35 9.75 16.42
CA ALA A 43 25.30 8.68 16.13
C ALA A 43 24.84 7.86 14.91
N LEU A 44 23.55 7.49 14.86
CA LEU A 44 22.99 6.70 13.75
C LEU A 44 23.07 7.43 12.40
N ALA A 45 22.84 8.75 12.37
CA ALA A 45 22.90 9.55 11.13
C ALA A 45 24.30 9.56 10.47
N THR A 46 25.36 9.25 11.23
CA THR A 46 26.74 9.23 10.72
C THR A 46 27.30 7.82 10.58
N ASN A 47 26.53 6.79 10.97
CA ASN A 47 26.94 5.39 10.94
C ASN A 47 25.86 4.52 10.29
N ALA A 48 25.96 4.35 8.97
CA ALA A 48 24.99 3.60 8.18
C ALA A 48 24.87 2.12 8.61
N GLU A 49 25.95 1.49 9.04
CA GLU A 49 25.93 0.08 9.50
C GLU A 49 25.16 -0.05 10.83
N ALA A 50 25.37 0.88 11.76
CA ALA A 50 24.61 0.92 13.01
C ALA A 50 23.12 1.19 12.76
N LEU A 51 22.80 2.16 11.89
CA LEU A 51 21.43 2.46 11.49
C LEU A 51 20.75 1.25 10.83
N ASP A 52 21.42 0.60 9.88
CA ASP A 52 20.92 -0.60 9.21
C ASP A 52 20.65 -1.73 10.21
N THR A 53 21.54 -1.91 11.19
CA THR A 53 21.40 -2.94 12.22
C THR A 53 20.16 -2.66 13.09
N VAL A 54 19.98 -1.42 13.54
CA VAL A 54 18.80 -1.00 14.31
C VAL A 54 17.51 -1.21 13.52
N LEU A 55 17.47 -0.79 12.25
CA LEU A 55 16.33 -0.95 11.36
C LEU A 55 16.00 -2.43 11.11
N ALA A 56 17.02 -3.26 10.86
CA ALA A 56 16.85 -4.68 10.61
C ALA A 56 16.34 -5.41 11.87
N VAL A 57 16.89 -5.11 13.05
CA VAL A 57 16.44 -5.70 14.32
C VAL A 57 14.98 -5.33 14.60
N ALA A 58 14.60 -4.06 14.42
CA ALA A 58 13.22 -3.61 14.58
C ALA A 58 12.25 -4.33 13.62
N ASN A 59 12.63 -4.46 12.34
CA ASN A 59 11.84 -5.21 11.36
C ASN A 59 11.70 -6.69 11.73
N ILE A 60 12.78 -7.33 12.17
CA ILE A 60 12.76 -8.74 12.58
C ILE A 60 11.84 -8.94 13.79
N ARG A 61 11.92 -8.06 14.79
CA ARG A 61 11.03 -8.10 15.97
C ARG A 61 9.55 -8.00 15.57
N MET A 62 9.20 -7.05 14.70
CA MET A 62 7.85 -6.93 14.13
C MET A 62 7.42 -8.23 13.43
N ARG A 63 8.27 -8.79 12.56
CA ARG A 63 7.95 -10.04 11.86
C ARG A 63 7.79 -11.23 12.80
N LEU A 64 8.60 -11.32 13.87
CA LEU A 64 8.47 -12.37 14.88
C LEU A 64 7.16 -12.25 15.66
N LEU A 65 6.75 -11.02 16.01
CA LEU A 65 5.45 -10.74 16.62
C LEU A 65 4.31 -11.17 15.69
N GLU A 66 4.37 -10.76 14.43
CA GLU A 66 3.39 -11.10 13.38
C GLU A 66 3.23 -12.62 13.18
N LEU A 67 4.35 -13.34 13.04
CA LEU A 67 4.36 -14.79 12.85
C LEU A 67 3.94 -15.55 14.11
N SER A 68 4.08 -14.96 15.29
CA SER A 68 3.67 -15.53 16.58
C SER A 68 2.26 -15.17 17.01
N SER A 69 1.70 -14.13 16.39
CA SER A 69 0.34 -13.69 16.64
C SER A 69 -0.69 -14.63 16.01
N THR A 70 -1.82 -14.78 16.71
CA THR A 70 -3.00 -15.45 16.16
C THR A 70 -3.82 -14.55 15.24
N HIS A 71 -3.47 -13.26 15.11
CA HIS A 71 -4.26 -12.26 14.37
C HIS A 71 -4.03 -12.30 12.86
N LEU A 72 -2.86 -12.75 12.39
CA LEU A 72 -2.51 -12.72 10.97
C LEU A 72 -2.89 -14.03 10.27
N HIS A 73 -1.91 -14.89 9.98
CA HIS A 73 -2.08 -16.09 9.16
C HIS A 73 -3.23 -17.01 9.61
N SER A 74 -3.53 -17.06 10.91
CA SER A 74 -4.58 -17.94 11.46
C SER A 74 -5.97 -17.32 11.61
N ARG A 75 -6.14 -16.02 11.38
CA ARG A 75 -7.40 -15.30 11.64
C ARG A 75 -7.78 -14.29 10.56
N ASN A 76 -6.81 -13.71 9.85
CA ASN A 76 -7.07 -12.66 8.88
C ASN A 76 -7.05 -13.21 7.45
N PRO A 77 -8.19 -13.60 6.86
CA PRO A 77 -8.24 -14.01 5.46
C PRO A 77 -7.88 -12.87 4.50
N ALA A 78 -8.06 -11.60 4.89
CA ALA A 78 -7.71 -10.45 4.05
C ALA A 78 -6.18 -10.31 3.85
N LEU A 79 -5.37 -10.89 4.74
CA LEU A 79 -3.93 -11.02 4.53
C LEU A 79 -3.64 -11.90 3.31
N TRP A 80 -4.36 -13.01 3.17
CA TRP A 80 -4.17 -13.98 2.11
C TRP A 80 -4.74 -13.48 0.78
N THR A 81 -5.99 -13.01 0.76
CA THR A 81 -6.57 -12.44 -0.47
C THR A 81 -5.78 -11.22 -0.93
N GLY A 82 -5.37 -10.35 -0.01
CA GLY A 82 -4.50 -9.21 -0.30
C GLY A 82 -3.17 -9.62 -0.93
N GLU A 83 -2.43 -10.57 -0.36
CA GLU A 83 -1.13 -11.01 -0.89
C GLU A 83 -1.27 -11.67 -2.27
N ALA A 84 -2.27 -12.55 -2.44
CA ALA A 84 -2.54 -13.19 -3.73
C ALA A 84 -2.85 -12.18 -4.83
N ILE A 85 -3.58 -11.10 -4.50
CA ILE A 85 -3.96 -10.06 -5.46
C ILE A 85 -2.79 -9.10 -5.72
N PHE A 86 -2.23 -8.52 -4.66
CA PHE A 86 -1.22 -7.47 -4.80
C PHE A 86 0.15 -8.01 -5.23
N GLY A 87 0.44 -9.29 -4.97
CA GLY A 87 1.56 -10.00 -5.58
C GLY A 87 1.49 -9.94 -7.11
N ILE A 88 0.31 -10.12 -7.70
CA ILE A 88 0.12 -9.99 -9.16
C ILE A 88 0.09 -8.53 -9.61
N VAL A 89 -0.69 -7.68 -8.94
CA VAL A 89 -0.82 -6.25 -9.28
C VAL A 89 0.55 -5.57 -9.33
N SER A 90 1.47 -5.91 -8.41
CA SER A 90 2.83 -5.36 -8.39
C SER A 90 3.62 -5.58 -9.69
N LEU A 91 3.36 -6.71 -10.38
CA LEU A 91 3.98 -7.03 -11.68
C LEU A 91 3.27 -6.31 -12.83
N MET A 92 1.97 -6.07 -12.73
CA MET A 92 1.17 -5.41 -13.76
C MET A 92 1.47 -3.92 -13.86
N ILE A 93 1.67 -3.24 -12.72
CA ILE A 93 1.75 -1.77 -12.67
C ILE A 93 3.18 -1.22 -12.70
N ARG A 94 4.21 -2.05 -12.55
CA ARG A 94 5.60 -1.62 -12.53
C ARG A 94 6.30 -1.92 -13.85
N ASP A 95 7.00 -0.94 -14.40
CA ASP A 95 7.72 -1.08 -15.68
C ASP A 95 9.20 -1.43 -15.48
N PHE A 96 9.46 -2.54 -14.80
CA PHE A 96 10.83 -2.97 -14.48
C PHE A 96 11.46 -3.91 -15.52
N ALA A 97 10.65 -4.42 -16.45
CA ALA A 97 11.03 -5.38 -17.48
C ALA A 97 10.07 -5.32 -18.67
N PRO A 98 10.46 -5.83 -19.86
CA PRO A 98 9.57 -5.90 -21.00
C PRO A 98 8.23 -6.60 -20.65
N PRO A 99 7.08 -6.16 -21.20
CA PRO A 99 5.77 -6.71 -20.85
C PRO A 99 5.65 -8.23 -20.95
N SER A 100 6.31 -8.87 -21.92
CA SER A 100 6.30 -10.32 -22.06
C SER A 100 7.01 -11.05 -20.90
N VAL A 101 8.08 -10.47 -20.35
CA VAL A 101 8.79 -11.00 -19.18
C VAL A 101 7.90 -10.85 -17.94
N ARG A 102 7.27 -9.68 -17.77
CA ARG A 102 6.33 -9.44 -16.67
C ARG A 102 5.13 -10.38 -16.74
N LEU A 103 4.58 -10.60 -17.94
CA LEU A 103 3.46 -11.52 -18.12
C LEU A 103 3.81 -12.96 -17.80
N ALA A 104 5.01 -13.43 -18.18
CA ALA A 104 5.47 -14.78 -17.78
C ALA A 104 5.50 -14.93 -16.25
N ALA A 105 5.97 -13.91 -15.52
CA ALA A 105 5.95 -13.91 -14.06
C ALA A 105 4.53 -13.86 -13.48
N ILE A 106 3.65 -13.02 -14.05
CA ILE A 106 2.22 -12.94 -13.68
C ILE A 106 1.58 -14.32 -13.84
N MET A 107 1.79 -15.02 -14.96
CA MET A 107 1.20 -16.35 -15.21
C MET A 107 1.75 -17.40 -14.24
N ALA A 108 3.06 -17.41 -13.99
CA ALA A 108 3.65 -18.33 -13.02
C ALA A 108 3.06 -18.12 -11.61
N ARG A 109 2.93 -16.86 -11.18
CA ARG A 109 2.38 -16.52 -9.87
C ARG A 109 0.85 -16.77 -9.79
N LEU A 110 0.10 -16.55 -10.88
CA LEU A 110 -1.34 -16.90 -10.93
C LEU A 110 -1.55 -18.41 -10.83
N ALA A 111 -0.65 -19.23 -11.40
CA ALA A 111 -0.74 -20.68 -11.29
C ALA A 111 -0.59 -21.19 -9.84
N GLU A 112 0.02 -20.40 -8.95
CA GLU A 112 0.15 -20.73 -7.52
C GLU A 112 -1.06 -20.31 -6.67
N VAL A 113 -1.92 -19.40 -7.18
CA VAL A 113 -3.08 -18.86 -6.45
C VAL A 113 -4.02 -19.97 -5.93
N PRO A 114 -4.39 -21.01 -6.70
CA PRO A 114 -5.29 -22.05 -6.19
C PRO A 114 -4.77 -22.74 -4.94
N GLN A 115 -3.50 -23.17 -4.95
CA GLN A 115 -2.89 -23.82 -3.79
C GLN A 115 -2.70 -22.83 -2.63
N PHE A 116 -2.36 -21.57 -2.92
CA PHE A 116 -2.19 -20.55 -1.90
C PHE A 116 -3.50 -20.24 -1.15
N LEU A 117 -4.62 -20.12 -1.87
CA LEU A 117 -5.94 -19.94 -1.27
C LEU A 117 -6.46 -21.21 -0.59
N GLN A 118 -6.07 -22.40 -1.05
CA GLN A 118 -6.34 -23.64 -0.30
C GLN A 118 -5.60 -23.63 1.05
N ASN A 119 -4.33 -23.22 1.07
CA ASN A 119 -3.57 -23.07 2.31
C ASN A 119 -4.21 -22.07 3.27
N MET A 120 -4.82 -20.98 2.76
CA MET A 120 -5.60 -20.04 3.59
C MET A 120 -6.70 -20.79 4.36
N ARG A 121 -7.48 -21.65 3.69
CA ARG A 121 -8.59 -22.39 4.33
C ARG A 121 -8.11 -23.31 5.44
N GLU A 122 -6.93 -23.89 5.28
CA GLU A 122 -6.31 -24.78 6.27
C GLU A 122 -5.69 -24.03 7.45
N ARG A 123 -5.25 -22.77 7.23
CA ARG A 123 -4.53 -21.98 8.23
C ARG A 123 -5.44 -21.06 9.02
N VAL A 124 -6.47 -20.50 8.41
CA VAL A 124 -7.46 -19.64 9.07
C VAL A 124 -8.42 -20.51 9.90
N VAL A 125 -7.96 -20.85 11.10
CA VAL A 125 -8.66 -21.74 12.06
C VAL A 125 -9.28 -21.00 13.23
N GLN A 126 -8.98 -19.71 13.39
CA GLN A 126 -9.57 -18.86 14.42
C GLN A 126 -10.86 -18.21 13.89
N PRO A 127 -11.84 -17.92 14.76
CA PRO A 127 -12.98 -17.07 14.39
C PRO A 127 -12.50 -15.73 13.80
N VAL A 128 -13.10 -15.33 12.69
CA VAL A 128 -12.67 -14.17 11.89
C VAL A 128 -13.51 -12.95 12.23
N PRO A 129 -12.88 -11.81 12.56
CA PRO A 129 -13.62 -10.57 12.73
C PRO A 129 -14.37 -10.15 11.46
N GLU A 130 -15.62 -9.74 11.59
CA GLU A 130 -16.53 -9.53 10.46
C GLU A 130 -15.97 -8.60 9.38
N ARG A 131 -15.36 -7.47 9.75
CA ARG A 131 -14.79 -6.51 8.77
C ARG A 131 -13.65 -7.10 7.96
N TRP A 132 -12.87 -8.02 8.52
CA TRP A 132 -11.80 -8.73 7.79
C TRP A 132 -12.37 -9.74 6.81
N ARG A 133 -13.41 -10.49 7.22
CA ARG A 133 -14.15 -11.39 6.33
C ARG A 133 -14.79 -10.61 5.18
N ASP A 134 -15.48 -9.51 5.47
CA ASP A 134 -16.17 -8.69 4.48
C ASP A 134 -15.19 -8.06 3.49
N ARG A 135 -14.00 -7.65 3.97
CA ARG A 135 -12.90 -7.20 3.11
C ARG A 135 -12.43 -8.33 2.19
N ALA A 136 -12.14 -9.51 2.73
CA ALA A 136 -11.68 -10.65 1.94
C ALA A 136 -12.71 -11.06 0.86
N VAL A 137 -14.01 -11.05 1.18
CA VAL A 137 -15.10 -11.31 0.22
C VAL A 137 -15.09 -10.29 -0.92
N ARG A 138 -14.97 -8.98 -0.61
CA ARG A 138 -14.87 -7.93 -1.64
C ARG A 138 -13.62 -8.11 -2.51
N GLU A 139 -12.49 -8.43 -1.89
CA GLU A 139 -11.23 -8.69 -2.59
C GLU A 139 -11.33 -9.91 -3.52
N CYS A 140 -11.99 -11.00 -3.13
CA CYS A 140 -12.23 -12.15 -4.01
C CYS A 140 -13.00 -11.76 -5.28
N ARG A 141 -14.08 -10.99 -5.15
CA ARG A 141 -14.87 -10.51 -6.31
C ARG A 141 -14.04 -9.60 -7.21
N ALA A 142 -13.27 -8.70 -6.61
CA ALA A 142 -12.37 -7.81 -7.33
C ALA A 142 -11.25 -8.57 -8.06
N ALA A 143 -10.75 -9.66 -7.46
CA ALA A 143 -9.76 -10.53 -8.07
C ALA A 143 -10.30 -11.24 -9.33
N VAL A 144 -11.54 -11.73 -9.28
CA VAL A 144 -12.20 -12.35 -10.46
C VAL A 144 -12.31 -11.35 -11.61
N GLU A 145 -12.72 -10.11 -11.32
CA GLU A 145 -12.79 -9.05 -12.34
C GLU A 145 -11.39 -8.68 -12.87
N LEU A 146 -10.42 -8.52 -11.97
CA LEU A 146 -9.06 -8.14 -12.33
C LEU A 146 -8.34 -9.23 -13.14
N PHE A 147 -8.47 -10.50 -12.78
CA PHE A 147 -7.75 -11.60 -13.43
C PHE A 147 -8.48 -12.16 -14.65
N GLY A 148 -9.77 -11.88 -14.80
CA GLY A 148 -10.50 -12.07 -16.05
C GLY A 148 -10.33 -10.89 -16.99
N ASN A 149 -11.26 -9.94 -16.91
CA ASN A 149 -11.35 -8.81 -17.83
C ASN A 149 -10.12 -7.89 -17.73
N GLY A 150 -9.65 -7.62 -16.51
CA GLY A 150 -8.50 -6.74 -16.30
C GLY A 150 -7.21 -7.28 -16.91
N LEU A 151 -6.88 -8.56 -16.70
CA LEU A 151 -5.70 -9.18 -17.28
C LEU A 151 -5.79 -9.19 -18.81
N THR A 152 -6.96 -9.50 -19.37
CA THR A 152 -7.20 -9.45 -20.81
C THR A 152 -6.94 -8.04 -21.36
N GLY A 153 -7.47 -7.00 -20.69
CA GLY A 153 -7.24 -5.61 -21.07
C GLY A 153 -5.77 -5.20 -20.94
N TRP A 154 -5.07 -5.65 -19.89
CA TRP A 154 -3.65 -5.38 -19.70
C TRP A 154 -2.80 -6.00 -20.82
N ILE A 155 -3.09 -7.25 -21.22
CA ILE A 155 -2.41 -7.94 -22.32
C ILE A 155 -2.64 -7.19 -23.64
N ALA A 156 -3.89 -6.81 -23.94
CA ALA A 156 -4.21 -6.07 -25.16
C ALA A 156 -3.49 -4.71 -25.23
N GLU A 157 -3.34 -4.02 -24.10
CA GLU A 157 -2.65 -2.73 -24.01
C GLU A 157 -1.13 -2.85 -24.17
N HIS A 158 -0.51 -3.88 -23.59
CA HIS A 158 0.96 -3.96 -23.51
C HIS A 158 1.59 -4.96 -24.50
N ILE A 159 0.80 -5.90 -25.03
CA ILE A 159 1.25 -6.97 -25.94
C ILE A 159 0.20 -7.18 -27.06
N PRO A 160 -0.05 -6.17 -27.91
CA PRO A 160 -1.13 -6.20 -28.91
C PRO A 160 -0.95 -7.26 -30.03
N ALA A 161 0.22 -7.90 -30.11
CA ALA A 161 0.55 -8.93 -31.10
C ALA A 161 0.92 -10.27 -30.44
N ALA A 162 0.29 -10.60 -29.32
CA ALA A 162 0.48 -11.89 -28.65
C ALA A 162 0.07 -13.07 -29.57
N PRO A 163 0.83 -14.19 -29.59
CA PRO A 163 0.42 -15.39 -30.33
C PRO A 163 -0.84 -16.03 -29.75
N ALA A 164 -1.74 -16.55 -30.59
CA ALA A 164 -3.00 -17.16 -30.13
C ALA A 164 -2.81 -18.35 -29.15
N GLU A 165 -1.77 -19.16 -29.32
CA GLU A 165 -1.44 -20.25 -28.39
C GLU A 165 -1.02 -19.73 -27.00
N TYR A 166 -0.37 -18.57 -26.99
CA TYR A 166 0.03 -17.88 -25.76
C TYR A 166 -1.21 -17.34 -25.03
N GLU A 167 -2.21 -16.84 -25.76
CA GLU A 167 -3.48 -16.40 -25.20
C GLU A 167 -4.28 -17.55 -24.56
N ALA A 168 -4.35 -18.71 -25.23
CA ALA A 168 -5.12 -19.86 -24.72
C ALA A 168 -4.57 -20.41 -23.39
N ASN A 169 -3.24 -20.58 -23.28
CA ASN A 169 -2.63 -21.04 -22.04
C ASN A 169 -2.81 -20.05 -20.89
N ASN A 170 -2.66 -18.75 -21.18
CA ASN A 170 -2.85 -17.69 -20.19
C ASN A 170 -4.31 -17.64 -19.70
N ALA A 171 -5.28 -17.83 -20.61
CA ALA A 171 -6.70 -17.89 -20.27
C ALA A 171 -7.00 -19.04 -19.29
N THR A 172 -6.49 -20.25 -19.53
CA THR A 172 -6.70 -21.39 -18.62
C THR A 172 -6.11 -21.13 -17.22
N VAL A 173 -4.91 -20.55 -17.13
CA VAL A 173 -4.30 -20.20 -15.83
C VAL A 173 -5.14 -19.15 -15.09
N ALA A 174 -5.58 -18.11 -15.80
CA ALA A 174 -6.43 -17.07 -15.24
C ALA A 174 -7.78 -17.62 -14.77
N GLU A 175 -8.43 -18.49 -15.55
CA GLU A 175 -9.68 -19.16 -15.19
C GLU A 175 -9.55 -19.98 -13.91
N HIS A 176 -8.47 -20.75 -13.76
CA HIS A 176 -8.21 -21.50 -12.52
C HIS A 176 -8.02 -20.59 -11.31
N ALA A 177 -7.29 -19.48 -11.46
CA ALA A 177 -7.12 -18.50 -10.39
C ALA A 177 -8.47 -17.84 -10.02
N CYS A 178 -9.28 -17.43 -11.01
CA CYS A 178 -10.62 -16.89 -10.80
C CYS A 178 -11.54 -17.88 -10.08
N ALA A 179 -11.53 -19.15 -10.49
CA ALA A 179 -12.29 -20.21 -9.84
C ALA A 179 -11.88 -20.36 -8.36
N ALA A 180 -10.58 -20.34 -8.06
CA ALA A 180 -10.09 -20.43 -6.69
C ALA A 180 -10.55 -19.25 -5.81
N PHE A 181 -10.60 -18.02 -6.35
CA PHE A 181 -11.17 -16.87 -5.64
C PHE A 181 -12.69 -17.00 -5.43
N GLY A 182 -13.42 -17.49 -6.42
CA GLY A 182 -14.87 -17.75 -6.31
C GLY A 182 -15.17 -18.79 -5.23
N GLU A 183 -14.41 -19.89 -5.19
CA GLU A 183 -14.54 -20.87 -4.11
C GLU A 183 -14.11 -20.31 -2.75
N ALA A 184 -13.07 -19.47 -2.70
CA ALA A 184 -12.64 -18.81 -1.46
C ALA A 184 -13.73 -17.87 -0.93
N GLU A 185 -14.43 -17.14 -1.80
CA GLU A 185 -15.59 -16.33 -1.43
C GLU A 185 -16.69 -17.19 -0.80
N LEU A 186 -17.06 -18.31 -1.44
CA LEU A 186 -18.06 -19.23 -0.91
C LEU A 186 -17.65 -19.79 0.46
N TRP A 187 -16.39 -20.20 0.60
CA TRP A 187 -15.85 -20.69 1.87
C TRP A 187 -15.88 -19.61 2.97
N LEU A 188 -15.54 -18.35 2.65
CA LEU A 188 -15.60 -17.24 3.60
C LEU A 188 -17.02 -17.04 4.18
N GLY A 189 -18.05 -17.36 3.41
CA GLY A 189 -19.45 -17.37 3.88
C GLY A 189 -19.76 -18.42 4.96
N THR A 190 -18.88 -19.40 5.15
CA THR A 190 -19.02 -20.49 6.15
C THR A 190 -18.13 -20.30 7.38
N VAL A 191 -17.21 -19.33 7.35
CA VAL A 191 -16.23 -19.11 8.42
C VAL A 191 -16.88 -18.52 9.66
N ALA A 192 -16.53 -19.06 10.83
CA ALA A 192 -17.02 -18.57 12.11
C ALA A 192 -16.65 -17.10 12.35
N VAL A 193 -17.61 -16.30 12.80
CA VAL A 193 -17.41 -14.88 13.10
C VAL A 193 -16.89 -14.71 14.51
N ALA A 194 -15.87 -13.88 14.67
CA ALA A 194 -15.30 -13.52 15.97
C ALA A 194 -16.15 -12.48 16.72
N ASP A 195 -15.90 -12.33 18.01
CA ASP A 195 -16.41 -11.19 18.78
C ASP A 195 -15.79 -9.86 18.30
N GLU A 196 -16.45 -8.75 18.58
CA GLU A 196 -16.00 -7.41 18.15
C GLU A 196 -14.64 -6.99 18.73
N ARG A 197 -14.17 -7.60 19.83
CA ARG A 197 -12.88 -7.26 20.45
C ARG A 197 -11.74 -8.11 19.92
N SER A 198 -12.01 -9.11 19.07
CA SER A 198 -10.99 -10.00 18.47
C SER A 198 -10.00 -9.30 17.53
N TYR A 199 -10.12 -7.99 17.29
CA TYR A 199 -9.09 -7.17 16.62
C TYR A 199 -7.98 -6.72 17.57
N ALA A 200 -8.22 -6.71 18.89
CA ALA A 200 -7.30 -6.14 19.86
C ALA A 200 -6.10 -7.06 20.13
N ILE A 201 -4.92 -6.64 19.70
CA ILE A 201 -3.66 -7.41 19.84
C ILE A 201 -3.07 -7.39 21.27
N GLY A 202 -3.64 -6.57 22.16
CA GLY A 202 -3.17 -6.37 23.53
C GLY A 202 -2.09 -5.29 23.65
N GLU A 203 -1.95 -4.72 24.84
CA GLU A 203 -1.05 -3.56 25.08
C GLU A 203 0.42 -3.89 24.84
N GLU A 204 0.89 -5.07 25.26
CA GLU A 204 2.29 -5.50 25.09
C GLU A 204 2.68 -5.55 23.61
N SER A 205 1.90 -6.29 22.80
CA SER A 205 2.10 -6.38 21.35
C SER A 205 1.95 -5.02 20.67
N PHE A 206 1.00 -4.19 21.11
CA PHE A 206 0.81 -2.86 20.54
C PHE A 206 1.99 -1.93 20.86
N ARG A 207 2.54 -2.01 22.08
CA ARG A 207 3.76 -1.29 22.47
C ARG A 207 4.95 -1.71 21.62
N GLU A 208 5.12 -3.00 21.38
CA GLU A 208 6.18 -3.53 20.50
C GLU A 208 6.07 -2.96 19.08
N ILE A 209 4.85 -2.87 18.53
CA ILE A 209 4.58 -2.25 17.22
C ILE A 209 4.97 -0.76 17.24
N ILE A 210 4.59 -0.01 18.27
CA ILE A 210 4.95 1.41 18.38
C ILE A 210 6.47 1.61 18.47
N GLN A 211 7.15 0.79 19.26
CA GLN A 211 8.60 0.87 19.44
C GLN A 211 9.35 0.50 18.15
N CYS A 212 8.97 -0.59 17.49
CA CYS A 212 9.70 -1.08 16.32
C CYS A 212 9.28 -0.38 15.01
N GLY A 213 7.99 -0.08 14.87
CA GLY A 213 7.42 0.57 13.68
C GLY A 213 7.64 2.09 13.66
N HIS A 214 7.48 2.74 14.82
CA HIS A 214 7.56 4.20 14.91
C HIS A 214 8.80 4.71 15.64
N PHE A 215 9.72 3.83 16.07
CA PHE A 215 10.91 4.20 16.84
C PHE A 215 10.57 5.10 18.04
N CYS A 216 9.48 4.76 18.73
CA CYS A 216 8.90 5.57 19.80
C CYS A 216 8.79 4.77 21.09
N ASP A 217 9.55 5.18 22.12
CA ASP A 217 9.54 4.55 23.45
C ASP A 217 8.48 5.11 24.41
N VAL A 218 7.63 6.01 23.92
CA VAL A 218 6.52 6.55 24.72
C VAL A 218 5.45 5.48 24.87
N ALA A 219 5.03 5.23 26.11
CA ALA A 219 3.98 4.26 26.41
C ALA A 219 2.68 4.58 25.65
N PRO A 220 1.97 3.57 25.09
CA PRO A 220 0.74 3.79 24.32
C PRO A 220 -0.33 4.62 25.03
N GLY A 221 -0.51 4.42 26.34
CA GLY A 221 -1.46 5.21 27.15
C GLY A 221 -1.12 6.71 27.17
N THR A 222 0.16 7.05 27.28
CA THR A 222 0.61 8.46 27.23
C THR A 222 0.44 9.06 25.83
N LEU A 223 0.63 8.28 24.77
CA LEU A 223 0.34 8.73 23.40
C LEU A 223 -1.16 8.99 23.20
N LEU A 224 -2.02 8.12 23.74
CA LEU A 224 -3.47 8.29 23.71
C LEU A 224 -3.90 9.57 24.42
N GLU A 225 -3.43 9.81 25.64
CA GLU A 225 -3.74 11.04 26.40
C GLU A 225 -3.33 12.31 25.64
N ARG A 226 -2.15 12.30 25.00
CA ARG A 226 -1.69 13.41 24.15
C ARG A 226 -2.59 13.60 22.93
N ALA A 227 -2.95 12.52 22.26
CA ALA A 227 -3.81 12.56 21.08
C ALA A 227 -5.21 13.07 21.40
N GLU A 228 -5.81 12.64 22.52
CA GLU A 228 -7.12 13.12 22.97
C GLU A 228 -7.09 14.61 23.32
N THR A 229 -6.02 15.08 23.98
CA THR A 229 -5.82 16.50 24.28
C THR A 229 -5.72 17.33 23.01
N GLU A 230 -4.93 16.88 22.03
CA GLU A 230 -4.74 17.62 20.78
C GLU A 230 -5.99 17.58 19.90
N LEU A 231 -6.72 16.47 19.89
CA LEU A 231 -7.99 16.35 19.16
C LEU A 231 -9.02 17.37 19.64
N GLU A 232 -9.08 17.64 20.95
CA GLU A 232 -10.00 18.65 21.47
C GLU A 232 -9.60 20.07 21.03
N ARG A 233 -8.30 20.39 21.07
CA ARG A 233 -7.79 21.69 20.58
C ARG A 233 -8.06 21.89 19.09
N GLU A 234 -7.84 20.87 18.27
CA GLU A 234 -8.08 20.95 16.84
C GLU A 234 -9.59 21.01 16.52
N ARG A 235 -10.46 20.42 17.35
CA ARG A 235 -11.92 20.63 17.27
C ARG A 235 -12.30 22.08 17.57
N GLU A 236 -11.75 22.68 18.61
CA GLU A 236 -11.97 24.09 18.94
C GLU A 236 -11.50 25.00 17.81
N ARG A 237 -10.31 24.75 17.27
CA ARG A 237 -9.77 25.47 16.12
C ARG A 237 -10.66 25.31 14.89
N LEU A 238 -11.17 24.11 14.63
CA LEU A 238 -12.11 23.86 13.54
C LEU A 238 -13.40 24.67 13.72
N THR A 239 -13.96 24.71 14.94
CA THR A 239 -15.13 25.54 15.25
C THR A 239 -14.88 27.02 14.99
N GLN A 240 -13.68 27.54 15.32
CA GLN A 240 -13.31 28.92 15.02
C GLN A 240 -13.22 29.18 13.50
N LEU A 241 -12.61 28.26 12.74
CA LEU A 241 -12.49 28.36 11.28
C LEU A 241 -13.84 28.28 10.56
N LEU A 242 -14.80 27.56 11.13
CA LEU A 242 -16.17 27.52 10.61
C LEU A 242 -16.85 28.89 10.67
N ASP A 243 -16.43 29.77 11.59
CA ASP A 243 -16.90 31.15 11.70
C ASP A 243 -18.45 31.23 11.73
N GLY A 244 -19.06 30.40 12.59
CA GLY A 244 -20.51 30.33 12.75
C GLY A 244 -21.27 29.49 11.70
N ARG A 245 -20.60 28.96 10.68
CA ARG A 245 -21.18 27.95 9.76
C ARG A 245 -21.28 26.60 10.44
N ASP A 246 -22.23 25.78 10.01
CA ASP A 246 -22.24 24.36 10.36
C ASP A 246 -21.28 23.57 9.45
N TRP A 247 -20.86 22.39 9.93
CA TRP A 247 -19.94 21.53 9.20
C TRP A 247 -20.47 21.07 7.83
N PRO A 248 -21.74 20.64 7.69
CA PRO A 248 -22.28 20.24 6.38
C PRO A 248 -22.23 21.37 5.34
N THR A 249 -22.52 22.61 5.72
CA THR A 249 -22.45 23.76 4.81
C THR A 249 -21.01 24.01 4.35
N ALA A 250 -20.06 24.06 5.28
CA ALA A 250 -18.65 24.24 4.93
C ALA A 250 -18.13 23.11 4.03
N GLN A 251 -18.54 21.87 4.29
CA GLN A 251 -18.18 20.72 3.44
C GLN A 251 -18.77 20.86 2.03
N ALA A 252 -20.01 21.34 1.90
CA ALA A 252 -20.63 21.59 0.60
C ALA A 252 -19.93 22.72 -0.16
N GLU A 253 -19.47 23.78 0.52
CA GLU A 253 -18.68 24.87 -0.07
C GLU A 253 -17.33 24.35 -0.59
N ILE A 254 -16.61 23.55 0.21
CA ILE A 254 -15.35 22.91 -0.22
C ILE A 254 -15.58 21.98 -1.41
N ALA A 255 -16.65 21.20 -1.38
CA ALA A 255 -17.02 20.32 -2.48
C ALA A 255 -17.41 21.09 -3.76
N ALA A 256 -17.97 22.29 -3.63
CA ALA A 256 -18.33 23.14 -4.76
C ALA A 256 -17.10 23.80 -5.41
N ASP A 257 -16.02 24.03 -4.66
CA ASP A 257 -14.74 24.49 -5.19
C ASP A 257 -13.96 23.36 -5.86
N ARG A 258 -14.41 23.00 -7.07
CA ARG A 258 -13.90 21.85 -7.83
C ARG A 258 -13.58 22.21 -9.27
N PRO A 259 -12.65 21.47 -9.92
CA PRO A 259 -12.38 21.66 -11.33
C PRO A 259 -13.58 21.23 -12.19
N THR A 260 -13.58 21.68 -13.45
CA THR A 260 -14.49 21.15 -14.47
C THR A 260 -13.96 19.82 -15.02
N VAL A 261 -14.79 19.05 -15.73
CA VAL A 261 -14.35 17.81 -16.40
C VAL A 261 -13.14 18.06 -17.32
N GLY A 262 -13.19 19.13 -18.12
CA GLY A 262 -12.10 19.48 -19.05
C GLY A 262 -10.84 20.02 -18.37
N ASP A 263 -10.93 20.52 -17.13
CA ASP A 263 -9.80 21.06 -16.37
C ASP A 263 -9.25 20.06 -15.33
N TYR A 264 -9.93 18.93 -15.11
CA TYR A 264 -9.65 18.02 -14.01
C TYR A 264 -8.18 17.60 -13.94
N TYR A 265 -7.62 17.05 -15.01
CA TYR A 265 -6.21 16.62 -15.04
C TYR A 265 -5.23 17.80 -14.98
N GLN A 266 -5.53 18.89 -15.69
CA GLN A 266 -4.68 20.08 -15.72
C GLN A 266 -4.61 20.78 -14.35
N SER A 267 -5.66 20.66 -13.53
CA SER A 267 -5.69 21.24 -12.19
C SER A 267 -4.60 20.65 -11.27
N PHE A 268 -4.29 19.35 -11.40
CA PHE A 268 -3.18 18.72 -10.65
C PHE A 268 -1.84 19.28 -11.07
N GLU A 269 -1.56 19.36 -12.38
CA GLU A 269 -0.29 19.88 -12.89
C GLU A 269 -0.07 21.33 -12.49
N ARG A 270 -1.13 22.14 -12.58
CA ARG A 270 -1.11 23.56 -12.18
C ARG A 270 -0.79 23.69 -10.70
N ARG A 271 -1.51 22.95 -9.85
CA ARG A 271 -1.30 22.98 -8.40
C ARG A 271 0.07 22.44 -8.01
N TRP A 272 0.54 21.38 -8.67
CA TRP A 272 1.89 20.86 -8.45
C TRP A 272 2.96 21.90 -8.74
N ARG A 273 2.83 22.65 -9.86
CA ARG A 273 3.76 23.74 -10.20
C ARG A 273 3.72 24.87 -9.18
N GLU A 274 2.53 25.28 -8.75
CA GLU A 274 2.37 26.31 -7.71
C GLU A 274 3.09 25.92 -6.40
N ILE A 275 2.95 24.65 -5.97
CA ILE A 275 3.63 24.14 -4.77
C ILE A 275 5.13 24.03 -4.98
N HIS A 276 5.58 23.51 -6.13
CA HIS A 276 7.00 23.47 -6.50
C HIS A 276 7.62 24.86 -6.43
N ASP A 277 7.03 25.85 -7.10
CA ASP A 277 7.57 27.20 -7.19
C ASP A 277 7.60 27.88 -5.82
N ALA A 278 6.56 27.68 -4.99
CA ALA A 278 6.55 28.18 -3.63
C ALA A 278 7.67 27.56 -2.78
N VAL A 279 7.88 26.25 -2.87
CA VAL A 279 8.90 25.53 -2.11
C VAL A 279 10.31 25.94 -2.52
N VAL A 280 10.55 26.09 -3.83
CA VAL A 280 11.83 26.57 -4.36
C VAL A 280 12.08 28.03 -3.97
N ALA A 281 11.07 28.90 -4.07
CA ALA A 281 11.21 30.30 -3.70
C ALA A 281 11.53 30.52 -2.22
N HIS A 282 11.10 29.61 -1.35
CA HIS A 282 11.36 29.66 0.10
C HIS A 282 12.55 28.81 0.54
N ASP A 283 13.25 28.14 -0.38
CA ASP A 283 14.32 27.18 -0.07
C ASP A 283 13.92 26.15 1.00
N ALA A 284 12.66 25.69 0.95
CA ALA A 284 12.09 24.86 2.03
C ALA A 284 12.61 23.42 2.02
N VAL A 285 12.87 22.85 0.84
CA VAL A 285 13.53 21.55 0.64
C VAL A 285 14.34 21.54 -0.66
N THR A 286 15.36 20.69 -0.75
CA THR A 286 16.00 20.39 -2.03
C THR A 286 15.02 19.64 -2.92
N TRP A 287 14.46 20.32 -3.92
CA TRP A 287 13.53 19.70 -4.86
C TRP A 287 14.28 18.90 -5.95
N PRO A 288 13.98 17.62 -6.15
CA PRO A 288 14.70 16.78 -7.10
C PRO A 288 14.20 16.93 -8.54
N ALA A 289 15.08 16.68 -9.50
CA ALA A 289 14.70 16.50 -10.90
C ALA A 289 14.06 15.11 -11.10
N TRP A 290 12.84 14.92 -10.60
CA TRP A 290 12.08 13.68 -10.72
C TRP A 290 10.64 13.97 -11.17
N PRO A 291 10.38 14.01 -12.49
CA PRO A 291 9.08 14.36 -13.05
C PRO A 291 7.95 13.45 -12.55
N ILE A 292 6.76 14.04 -12.37
CA ILE A 292 5.53 13.34 -12.03
C ILE A 292 4.42 13.69 -13.02
N ARG A 293 3.58 12.72 -13.37
CA ARG A 293 2.39 12.90 -14.22
C ARG A 293 1.15 12.41 -13.51
N TYR A 294 0.05 13.14 -13.62
CA TYR A 294 -1.25 12.71 -13.08
C TYR A 294 -2.08 12.07 -14.19
N VAL A 295 -2.21 10.75 -14.15
CA VAL A 295 -2.82 9.93 -15.20
C VAL A 295 -4.06 9.20 -14.67
N PRO A 296 -5.06 8.86 -15.50
CA PRO A 296 -6.19 8.05 -15.02
C PRO A 296 -5.74 6.66 -14.56
N ILE A 297 -6.47 6.07 -13.61
CA ILE A 297 -6.41 4.63 -13.37
C ILE A 297 -6.59 3.90 -14.73
N PRO A 298 -5.66 2.99 -15.10
CA PRO A 298 -5.69 2.31 -16.38
C PRO A 298 -7.01 1.59 -16.63
N GLY A 299 -7.46 1.56 -17.89
CA GLY A 299 -8.77 1.01 -18.26
C GLY A 299 -9.04 -0.37 -17.69
N TRP A 300 -8.04 -1.25 -17.79
CA TRP A 300 -8.08 -2.61 -17.29
C TRP A 300 -8.23 -2.75 -15.76
N ALA A 301 -7.91 -1.72 -14.98
CA ALA A 301 -8.00 -1.73 -13.52
C ALA A 301 -9.26 -1.04 -12.98
N ARG A 302 -9.99 -0.28 -13.81
CA ARG A 302 -11.05 0.64 -13.33
C ARG A 302 -12.19 -0.07 -12.60
N ALA A 303 -12.53 -1.29 -12.99
CA ALA A 303 -13.61 -2.05 -12.39
C ALA A 303 -13.24 -2.66 -11.04
N SER A 304 -11.99 -3.08 -10.85
CA SER A 304 -11.52 -3.73 -9.62
C SER A 304 -10.93 -2.75 -8.61
N ALA A 305 -10.31 -1.65 -9.06
CA ALA A 305 -9.64 -0.67 -8.20
C ALA A 305 -10.50 -0.14 -7.03
N PRO A 306 -11.80 0.20 -7.19
CA PRO A 306 -12.64 0.67 -6.08
C PRO A 306 -12.89 -0.38 -4.97
N HIS A 307 -12.66 -1.65 -5.27
CA HIS A 307 -12.88 -2.78 -4.36
C HIS A 307 -11.59 -3.31 -3.74
N LEU A 308 -10.45 -2.77 -4.17
CA LEU A 308 -9.13 -3.10 -3.67
C LEU A 308 -8.56 -1.90 -2.90
N TYR A 309 -7.56 -2.14 -2.05
CA TYR A 309 -6.72 -1.07 -1.51
C TYR A 309 -5.79 -0.53 -2.60
N TRP A 310 -6.39 0.14 -3.59
CA TRP A 310 -5.69 0.70 -4.74
C TRP A 310 -5.14 2.08 -4.40
N LEU A 311 -3.82 2.17 -4.27
CA LEU A 311 -3.13 3.41 -3.96
C LEU A 311 -2.96 4.28 -5.21
N PHE A 312 -3.28 5.57 -5.09
CA PHE A 312 -3.07 6.58 -6.12
C PHE A 312 -1.59 6.90 -6.34
N TYR A 313 -0.85 7.00 -5.23
CA TYR A 313 0.60 7.05 -5.21
C TYR A 313 1.11 5.77 -4.56
N ARG A 314 1.90 4.98 -5.28
CA ARG A 314 2.61 3.83 -4.74
C ARG A 314 4.09 4.12 -4.68
N SER A 315 4.67 4.10 -3.50
CA SER A 315 6.11 4.32 -3.36
C SER A 315 6.92 3.56 -4.41
N PRO A 316 7.92 4.21 -5.03
CA PRO A 316 8.77 3.58 -6.02
C PRO A 316 9.37 2.29 -5.43
N ALA A 317 9.64 1.30 -6.27
CA ALA A 317 10.43 0.18 -5.81
C ALA A 317 11.86 0.69 -5.48
N PRO A 318 12.45 0.34 -4.33
CA PRO A 318 13.72 0.89 -3.87
C PRO A 318 14.90 0.79 -4.86
N PHE A 319 14.84 -0.15 -5.81
CA PHE A 319 15.92 -0.45 -6.74
C PHE A 319 15.48 -0.52 -8.21
N ASP A 320 14.24 -0.14 -8.52
CA ASP A 320 13.82 -0.01 -9.92
C ASP A 320 14.16 1.42 -10.39
N GLU A 321 14.46 1.58 -11.68
CA GLU A 321 14.76 2.88 -12.26
C GLU A 321 13.46 3.62 -12.61
N TYR A 322 13.40 4.92 -12.32
CA TYR A 322 12.24 5.77 -12.58
C TYR A 322 12.66 7.07 -13.26
N HIS A 323 12.28 7.24 -14.53
CA HIS A 323 12.50 8.52 -15.25
C HIS A 323 11.38 9.52 -15.01
N THR A 324 10.14 9.04 -15.01
CA THR A 324 8.93 9.82 -14.72
C THR A 324 8.02 8.95 -13.87
N TYR A 325 7.48 9.50 -12.80
CA TYR A 325 6.56 8.81 -11.93
C TYR A 325 5.10 9.07 -12.36
N ASP A 326 4.32 8.02 -12.56
CA ASP A 326 2.90 8.14 -12.89
C ASP A 326 2.03 8.02 -11.63
N TYR A 327 1.42 9.14 -11.26
CA TYR A 327 0.41 9.24 -10.21
C TYR A 327 -0.95 8.91 -10.80
N VAL A 328 -1.58 7.83 -10.37
CA VAL A 328 -2.91 7.46 -10.88
C VAL A 328 -4.02 8.18 -10.13
N VAL A 329 -5.03 8.69 -10.82
CA VAL A 329 -6.20 9.38 -10.24
C VAL A 329 -7.50 8.74 -10.71
N THR A 330 -8.57 8.88 -9.91
CA THR A 330 -9.90 8.42 -10.33
C THR A 330 -10.29 9.13 -11.62
N PRO A 331 -10.63 8.39 -12.70
CA PRO A 331 -10.94 9.01 -13.98
C PRO A 331 -12.25 9.79 -13.91
N VAL A 332 -12.26 10.96 -14.53
CA VAL A 332 -13.45 11.76 -14.78
C VAL A 332 -13.38 12.23 -16.22
N ASP A 333 -14.34 11.78 -17.04
CA ASP A 333 -14.45 12.13 -18.45
C ASP A 333 -15.93 12.31 -18.84
N ASP A 334 -16.16 12.73 -20.08
CA ASP A 334 -17.47 13.05 -20.63
C ASP A 334 -18.32 11.81 -20.93
N THR A 335 -17.76 10.61 -20.85
CA THR A 335 -18.49 9.35 -21.04
C THR A 335 -19.27 8.92 -19.81
N LEU A 336 -18.94 9.47 -18.64
CA LEU A 336 -19.64 9.20 -17.39
C LEU A 336 -21.01 9.90 -17.34
N PRO A 337 -22.01 9.31 -16.67
CA PRO A 337 -23.24 10.03 -16.31
C PRO A 337 -22.94 11.33 -15.54
N VAL A 338 -23.72 12.39 -15.81
CA VAL A 338 -23.48 13.74 -15.28
C VAL A 338 -23.47 13.76 -13.74
N ASP A 339 -24.35 12.99 -13.11
CA ASP A 339 -24.41 12.83 -11.66
C ASP A 339 -23.13 12.18 -11.09
N GLU A 340 -22.59 11.17 -11.77
CA GLU A 340 -21.33 10.53 -11.37
C GLU A 340 -20.13 11.47 -11.60
N GLN A 341 -20.11 12.25 -12.69
CA GLN A 341 -19.10 13.29 -12.90
C GLN A 341 -19.12 14.30 -11.75
N GLN A 342 -20.30 14.81 -11.38
CA GLN A 342 -20.46 15.76 -10.28
C GLN A 342 -20.00 15.17 -8.96
N LYS A 343 -20.43 13.96 -8.63
CA LYS A 343 -20.04 13.26 -7.39
C LYS A 343 -18.53 13.09 -7.28
N ARG A 344 -17.86 12.67 -8.37
CA ARG A 344 -16.40 12.50 -8.39
C ARG A 344 -15.69 13.84 -8.22
N LEU A 345 -16.04 14.85 -9.01
CA LEU A 345 -15.41 16.17 -8.92
C LEU A 345 -15.63 16.83 -7.56
N SER A 346 -16.78 16.63 -6.92
CA SER A 346 -17.04 17.12 -5.55
C SER A 346 -16.12 16.47 -4.51
N SER A 347 -15.79 15.19 -4.70
CA SER A 347 -14.84 14.47 -3.83
C SER A 347 -13.38 14.84 -4.16
N TRP A 348 -13.10 15.06 -5.43
CA TRP A 348 -11.82 15.52 -5.98
C TRP A 348 -11.83 17.04 -6.23
N ASN A 349 -12.26 17.78 -5.22
CA ASN A 349 -12.25 19.24 -5.22
C ASN A 349 -10.82 19.80 -5.10
N HIS A 350 -10.65 21.11 -5.28
CA HIS A 350 -9.31 21.74 -5.28
C HIS A 350 -8.56 21.55 -3.95
N SER A 351 -9.26 21.49 -2.82
CA SER A 351 -8.67 21.23 -1.51
C SER A 351 -8.10 19.80 -1.43
N THR A 352 -8.89 18.78 -1.79
CA THR A 352 -8.44 17.38 -1.85
C THR A 352 -7.26 17.21 -2.80
N ILE A 353 -7.34 17.79 -4.01
CA ILE A 353 -6.25 17.76 -4.99
C ILE A 353 -4.98 18.36 -4.40
N THR A 354 -5.09 19.55 -3.79
CA THR A 354 -3.94 20.26 -3.23
C THR A 354 -3.32 19.52 -2.08
N LEU A 355 -4.09 19.23 -1.03
CA LEU A 355 -3.55 18.76 0.25
C LEU A 355 -3.13 17.30 0.16
N ASN A 356 -3.99 16.42 -0.37
CA ASN A 356 -3.76 14.98 -0.34
C ASN A 356 -2.91 14.53 -1.54
N HIS A 357 -3.27 14.95 -2.75
CA HIS A 357 -2.67 14.38 -3.96
C HIS A 357 -1.40 15.10 -4.42
N VAL A 358 -1.34 16.42 -4.25
CA VAL A 358 -0.17 17.23 -4.61
C VAL A 358 0.79 17.36 -3.45
N VAL A 359 0.41 18.01 -2.34
CA VAL A 359 1.34 18.30 -1.24
C VAL A 359 1.80 17.02 -0.53
N HIS A 360 0.85 16.22 -0.04
CA HIS A 360 1.15 15.03 0.77
C HIS A 360 1.75 13.88 -0.06
N HIS A 361 1.18 13.55 -1.22
CA HIS A 361 1.70 12.43 -2.02
C HIS A 361 2.68 12.86 -3.13
N GLY A 362 2.26 13.71 -4.09
CA GLY A 362 3.01 13.96 -5.34
C GLY A 362 4.11 15.04 -5.30
N GLY A 363 4.29 15.71 -4.17
CA GLY A 363 5.17 16.87 -4.00
C GLY A 363 6.10 16.71 -2.80
N VAL A 364 6.10 17.69 -1.90
CA VAL A 364 7.03 17.74 -0.75
C VAL A 364 6.89 16.61 0.27
N GLY A 365 5.78 15.88 0.27
CA GLY A 365 5.62 14.67 1.08
C GLY A 365 6.31 13.47 0.43
N HIS A 366 5.54 12.43 0.07
CA HIS A 366 6.10 11.15 -0.35
C HIS A 366 7.00 11.25 -1.59
N HIS A 367 6.67 12.07 -2.60
CA HIS A 367 7.45 12.10 -3.84
C HIS A 367 8.89 12.59 -3.65
N VAL A 368 9.06 13.75 -3.00
CA VAL A 368 10.39 14.28 -2.67
C VAL A 368 11.11 13.39 -1.64
N GLN A 369 10.38 12.86 -0.66
CA GLN A 369 10.92 11.95 0.35
C GLN A 369 11.51 10.69 -0.31
N ASN A 370 10.74 10.03 -1.19
CA ASN A 370 11.14 8.77 -1.80
C ASN A 370 12.30 8.96 -2.79
N TRP A 371 12.37 10.12 -3.46
CA TRP A 371 13.56 10.45 -4.24
C TRP A 371 14.81 10.50 -3.37
N ASN A 372 14.73 11.17 -2.21
CA ASN A 372 15.86 11.23 -1.28
C ASN A 372 16.21 9.84 -0.74
N ALA A 373 15.20 9.04 -0.39
CA ALA A 373 15.41 7.66 0.05
C ALA A 373 16.20 6.83 -0.98
N ILE A 374 15.85 6.93 -2.28
CA ILE A 374 16.53 6.18 -3.36
C ILE A 374 17.93 6.73 -3.62
N HIS A 375 18.12 8.05 -3.64
CA HIS A 375 19.35 8.66 -4.18
C HIS A 375 20.35 9.15 -3.11
N ARG A 376 19.93 9.24 -1.85
CA ARG A 376 20.77 9.76 -0.75
C ARG A 376 21.09 8.73 0.32
N SER A 377 20.35 7.63 0.39
CA SER A 377 20.64 6.55 1.34
C SER A 377 22.02 5.93 1.06
N LEU A 378 22.73 5.56 2.13
CA LEU A 378 24.11 5.06 2.06
C LEU A 378 24.20 3.53 1.99
N SER A 379 23.08 2.83 2.11
CA SER A 379 23.02 1.38 2.22
C SER A 379 21.73 0.82 1.62
N ARG A 380 21.72 -0.47 1.27
CA ARG A 380 20.52 -1.13 0.73
C ARG A 380 19.40 -1.26 1.75
N VAL A 381 19.74 -1.53 3.02
CA VAL A 381 18.75 -1.63 4.10
C VAL A 381 18.15 -0.25 4.37
N GLY A 382 18.99 0.78 4.50
CA GLY A 382 18.58 2.17 4.59
C GLY A 382 17.67 2.61 3.44
N THR A 383 18.00 2.27 2.19
CA THR A 383 17.12 2.57 1.04
C THR A 383 15.76 1.90 1.16
N ILE A 384 15.70 0.60 1.52
CA ILE A 384 14.43 -0.12 1.69
C ILE A 384 13.63 0.45 2.87
N ALA A 385 14.31 0.82 3.96
CA ALA A 385 13.68 1.38 5.15
C ALA A 385 13.11 2.77 4.91
N ALA A 386 13.85 3.61 4.17
CA ALA A 386 13.49 4.99 3.89
C ALA A 386 12.45 5.13 2.79
N VAL A 387 12.40 4.24 1.80
CA VAL A 387 11.31 4.28 0.81
C VAL A 387 10.00 3.92 1.51
N ASP A 388 9.02 4.81 1.42
CA ASP A 388 7.75 4.68 2.13
C ASP A 388 7.11 3.31 1.85
N CYS A 389 6.54 2.69 2.88
CA CYS A 389 5.87 1.38 2.82
C CYS A 389 6.75 0.18 2.41
N ALA A 390 7.99 0.35 1.92
CA ALA A 390 8.82 -0.75 1.43
C ALA A 390 9.31 -1.68 2.55
N SER A 391 9.53 -1.14 3.75
CA SER A 391 9.94 -1.90 4.92
C SER A 391 8.78 -2.40 5.79
N ARG A 392 7.53 -2.02 5.48
CA ARG A 392 6.35 -2.26 6.34
C ARG A 392 6.48 -1.67 7.76
N ILE A 393 7.52 -0.86 8.02
CA ILE A 393 7.81 -0.24 9.32
C ILE A 393 6.87 0.97 9.55
N GLY A 394 6.50 1.69 8.49
CA GLY A 394 5.61 2.87 8.55
C GLY A 394 4.21 2.67 7.96
N MET A 395 3.59 1.49 8.14
CA MET A 395 2.19 1.27 7.73
C MET A 395 1.18 1.62 8.83
#